data_AF-A0A1R3G2D9-F1
#
_entry.id   AF-A0A1R3G2D9-F1
#
_cell.length_a   1.000
_cell.length_b   1.000
_cell.length_c   1.000
_cell.angle_alpha   90.00
_cell.angle_beta   90.00
_cell.angle_gamma   90.00
#
_symmetry.space_group_name_H-M   'P 1'
#
loop_
_entity.id
_entity.type
_entity.pdbx_description
1 polymer ?
#
loop_
_entity_poly.entity_id
_entity_poly.type
_entity_poly.pdbx_seq_one_letter_code
_entity_poly.pdbx_strand_id
1 'polypeptide(L)'
;MDSTSLETLQHSFGNLRMNHGNVEINGNMPSSSSSLPLNGSLTGVLPSLESSDRVSDSLFPSFDFTEILRGGYGFGEPDPYFLAPPTWKDPLQNHVSFFSENPFLHPYPEAIADTANHLGNGFNMGYDESFVGFLQSNRDKIITLAMLEDCSKHLQALILMNDPRITKLIFEGVIDNIFQLMTSQYGRYLFQKLVELKDEDMLQRIVEKLTLSDRNIIYNASIDRYGSYSVKKLIKVLQKSPLVNEVVKALANSFWDLMINQTGQYVILECLDILDSQRNDLLYVEAIDKCLKLATEERGCGALNSFIERIKGPRRDQLLEQICEQVVFLSQHPLGNFVVQCVLGLQNPAFIQKICYQLRGYYVKLSMQKAGSHLVEKCLKSPGLVHVVQEFLQSNQLVQLAKDRYGNYVLQTALKEVKKASGALHESLVMKLRSCHNLRDLNYGYGRNILSLMAAPIVPLNRA
;
A
#
# COMPACT_ATOMS: atom_id res chain seq x y z
N MET A 1 17.56 -31.48 37.93
CA MET A 1 17.25 -31.69 39.35
C MET A 1 15.86 -31.16 39.65
N ASP A 2 14.73 -31.85 39.43
CA ASP A 2 14.34 -33.01 38.58
C ASP A 2 12.79 -32.97 38.60
N SER A 3 12.03 -32.98 37.49
CA SER A 3 11.75 -34.08 36.54
C SER A 3 11.01 -35.30 37.13
N THR A 4 9.68 -35.17 37.26
CA THR A 4 8.65 -36.25 37.27
C THR A 4 7.27 -35.57 37.14
N SER A 5 6.30 -36.04 36.36
CA SER A 5 6.28 -37.11 35.35
C SER A 5 5.03 -36.95 34.45
N LEU A 6 5.14 -37.38 33.19
CA LEU A 6 3.99 -37.58 32.29
C LEU A 6 3.08 -38.70 32.83
N GLU A 7 1.77 -38.59 32.59
CA GLU A 7 0.86 -39.66 32.08
C GLU A 7 -0.61 -39.38 32.45
N THR A 8 -1.45 -39.09 31.45
CA THR A 8 -2.80 -39.66 31.28
C THR A 8 -3.30 -39.29 29.87
N LEU A 9 -3.29 -40.25 28.96
CA LEU A 9 -3.93 -40.13 27.64
C LEU A 9 -4.27 -41.54 27.14
N GLN A 10 -5.55 -41.90 27.04
CA GLN A 10 -6.10 -42.76 25.98
C GLN A 10 -7.60 -43.12 26.14
N HIS A 11 -8.17 -43.54 25.00
CA HIS A 11 -9.54 -43.93 24.64
C HIS A 11 -10.39 -42.76 24.13
N SER A 12 -10.68 -42.66 22.81
CA SER A 12 -11.04 -43.75 21.88
C SER A 12 -10.28 -43.77 20.52
N PHE A 13 -9.93 -44.98 20.06
CA PHE A 13 -9.57 -45.32 18.67
C PHE A 13 -10.84 -45.39 17.78
N GLY A 14 -10.84 -45.42 16.44
CA GLY A 14 -9.80 -45.47 15.38
C GLY A 14 -10.53 -45.24 14.02
N ASN A 15 -10.02 -45.51 12.81
CA ASN A 15 -8.78 -46.12 12.30
C ASN A 15 -8.67 -45.82 10.77
N LEU A 16 -7.60 -46.30 10.10
CA LEU A 16 -7.28 -46.22 8.64
C LEU A 16 -6.56 -44.91 8.23
N ARG A 17 -5.22 -44.84 8.13
CA ARG A 17 -4.20 -45.63 7.38
C ARG A 17 -4.07 -45.22 5.90
N MET A 18 -3.06 -44.38 5.63
CA MET A 18 -2.55 -44.08 4.30
C MET A 18 -1.62 -45.20 3.80
N ASN A 19 -1.63 -45.48 2.48
CA ASN A 19 -0.62 -46.27 1.77
C ASN A 19 -0.31 -45.57 0.43
N HIS A 20 0.96 -45.53 0.03
CA HIS A 20 1.40 -45.11 -1.31
C HIS A 20 1.35 -46.28 -2.31
N GLY A 21 1.14 -45.98 -3.61
CA GLY A 21 1.40 -46.91 -4.70
C GLY A 21 0.59 -46.63 -5.98
N ASN A 22 1.27 -46.27 -7.07
CA ASN A 22 0.69 -46.25 -8.43
C ASN A 22 0.61 -47.68 -9.00
N VAL A 23 -0.47 -48.04 -9.69
CA VAL A 23 -0.49 -48.86 -10.95
C VAL A 23 -1.76 -48.50 -11.76
N GLU A 24 -1.68 -48.60 -13.09
CA GLU A 24 -2.65 -48.15 -14.09
C GLU A 24 -3.73 -49.17 -14.55
N ILE A 25 -4.84 -48.59 -15.05
CA ILE A 25 -5.72 -49.00 -16.18
C ILE A 25 -6.41 -50.40 -16.18
N ASN A 26 -7.75 -50.36 -16.09
CA ASN A 26 -8.78 -51.05 -16.91
C ASN A 26 -10.15 -50.82 -16.21
N GLY A 27 -11.31 -50.56 -16.83
CA GLY A 27 -11.73 -50.35 -18.23
C GLY A 27 -13.27 -50.18 -18.28
N ASN A 28 -13.83 -49.86 -19.46
CA ASN A 28 -15.28 -49.82 -19.81
C ASN A 28 -16.19 -48.67 -19.32
N MET A 29 -16.43 -47.74 -20.25
CA MET A 29 -17.71 -47.05 -20.47
C MET A 29 -18.73 -47.98 -21.18
N PRO A 30 -20.03 -47.62 -21.18
CA PRO A 30 -20.70 -47.25 -22.44
C PRO A 30 -21.52 -45.95 -22.26
N SER A 31 -21.38 -44.87 -23.04
CA SER A 31 -21.54 -44.68 -24.50
C SER A 31 -22.99 -44.59 -25.01
N SER A 32 -23.44 -43.37 -25.33
CA SER A 32 -24.39 -43.12 -26.43
C SER A 32 -24.22 -41.71 -27.00
N SER A 33 -24.08 -41.62 -28.32
CA SER A 33 -23.99 -40.42 -29.17
C SER A 33 -25.41 -39.86 -29.46
N SER A 34 -25.67 -38.79 -30.25
CA SER A 34 -24.95 -38.23 -31.40
C SER A 34 -25.42 -36.82 -31.85
N SER A 35 -24.61 -36.22 -32.73
CA SER A 35 -24.98 -35.38 -33.91
C SER A 35 -25.71 -34.03 -33.77
N LEU A 36 -25.01 -32.96 -34.20
CA LEU A 36 -25.55 -31.74 -34.82
C LEU A 36 -26.11 -32.03 -36.24
N PRO A 37 -26.89 -31.10 -36.81
CA PRO A 37 -26.42 -30.48 -38.07
C PRO A 37 -26.65 -28.95 -38.20
N LEU A 38 -25.94 -28.35 -39.16
CA LEU A 38 -26.09 -26.95 -39.62
C LEU A 38 -27.10 -26.84 -40.79
N ASN A 39 -27.98 -25.83 -40.77
CA ASN A 39 -28.30 -24.92 -41.89
C ASN A 39 -29.61 -24.13 -41.64
N GLY A 40 -29.73 -22.94 -42.26
CA GLY A 40 -31.01 -22.23 -42.43
C GLY A 40 -30.89 -20.72 -42.25
N SER A 41 -31.20 -19.96 -43.29
CA SER A 41 -31.09 -18.49 -43.32
C SER A 41 -32.44 -17.84 -43.68
N LEU A 42 -32.47 -16.49 -43.60
CA LEU A 42 -33.35 -15.53 -44.30
C LEU A 42 -34.70 -15.05 -43.70
N THR A 43 -34.81 -13.71 -43.73
CA THR A 43 -35.99 -12.83 -44.05
C THR A 43 -36.95 -12.32 -42.96
N GLY A 44 -37.33 -11.03 -43.10
CA GLY A 44 -38.42 -10.34 -42.37
C GLY A 44 -38.00 -9.09 -41.56
N VAL A 45 -37.45 -8.01 -42.16
CA VAL A 45 -38.17 -6.81 -42.66
C VAL A 45 -38.84 -5.92 -41.57
N LEU A 46 -38.15 -4.81 -41.23
CA LEU A 46 -38.57 -3.37 -41.14
C LEU A 46 -40.05 -2.99 -40.87
N PRO A 47 -40.36 -1.86 -40.16
CA PRO A 47 -39.78 -0.54 -40.46
C PRO A 47 -39.43 0.41 -39.28
N SER A 48 -38.98 1.60 -39.67
CA SER A 48 -38.25 2.63 -38.90
C SER A 48 -39.07 3.91 -38.63
N LEU A 49 -38.43 4.91 -37.96
CA LEU A 49 -38.86 6.32 -37.76
C LEU A 49 -39.99 6.48 -36.70
N GLU A 50 -40.07 7.47 -35.82
CA GLU A 50 -39.24 8.62 -35.36
C GLU A 50 -39.87 9.13 -34.02
N SER A 51 -39.29 9.98 -33.15
CA SER A 51 -37.93 10.54 -32.93
C SER A 51 -37.85 11.17 -31.51
N SER A 52 -36.73 11.84 -31.18
CA SER A 52 -36.61 12.90 -30.14
C SER A 52 -36.55 12.54 -28.63
N ASP A 53 -35.34 12.68 -28.09
CA ASP A 53 -34.98 13.34 -26.82
C ASP A 53 -35.37 12.81 -25.40
N ARG A 54 -34.29 12.47 -24.67
CA ARG A 54 -33.87 12.97 -23.33
C ARG A 54 -33.94 12.07 -22.08
N VAL A 55 -32.73 11.94 -21.50
CA VAL A 55 -32.37 11.81 -20.06
C VAL A 55 -32.12 10.39 -19.51
N SER A 56 -30.88 9.95 -19.74
CA SER A 56 -29.96 9.22 -18.82
C SER A 56 -30.50 8.12 -17.90
N ASP A 57 -30.14 6.88 -18.24
CA ASP A 57 -30.06 5.76 -17.31
C ASP A 57 -28.66 5.60 -16.69
N SER A 58 -28.64 5.10 -15.44
CA SER A 58 -27.55 4.39 -14.74
C SER A 58 -26.08 4.79 -14.96
N LEU A 59 -25.49 5.49 -13.98
CA LEU A 59 -24.04 5.45 -13.71
C LEU A 59 -23.77 5.40 -12.19
N PHE A 60 -23.18 4.30 -11.72
CA PHE A 60 -22.48 4.21 -10.44
C PHE A 60 -21.10 3.58 -10.68
N PRO A 61 -19.99 4.32 -10.53
CA PRO A 61 -18.65 3.76 -10.59
C PRO A 61 -18.30 2.97 -9.31
N SER A 62 -17.37 2.04 -9.45
CA SER A 62 -16.67 1.39 -8.33
C SER A 62 -15.94 2.42 -7.45
N PHE A 63 -16.03 2.25 -6.13
CA PHE A 63 -15.43 3.16 -5.14
C PHE A 63 -13.90 2.98 -5.05
N ASP A 64 -13.13 4.00 -5.44
CA ASP A 64 -11.69 4.08 -5.20
C ASP A 64 -11.42 4.65 -3.79
N PHE A 65 -10.40 4.14 -3.11
CA PHE A 65 -10.06 4.54 -1.73
C PHE A 65 -9.09 5.73 -1.65
N THR A 66 -8.54 6.20 -2.76
CA THR A 66 -7.51 7.25 -2.82
C THR A 66 -8.04 8.69 -2.67
N GLU A 67 -9.31 8.97 -3.01
CA GLU A 67 -9.81 10.36 -3.01
C GLU A 67 -10.09 10.96 -1.62
N ILE A 68 -10.39 10.17 -0.58
CA ILE A 68 -10.91 10.72 0.70
C ILE A 68 -9.84 11.44 1.53
N LEU A 69 -8.54 11.24 1.25
CA LEU A 69 -7.45 12.06 1.80
C LEU A 69 -7.15 13.32 0.98
N ARG A 70 -7.81 13.52 -0.17
CA ARG A 70 -7.59 14.67 -1.08
C ARG A 70 -8.54 15.86 -0.79
N GLY A 71 -9.28 15.79 0.31
CA GLY A 71 -10.37 16.70 0.69
C GLY A 71 -9.98 17.96 1.45
N GLY A 72 -9.08 18.79 0.91
CA GLY A 72 -9.06 20.24 1.17
C GLY A 72 -7.87 20.83 1.93
N TYR A 73 -6.86 21.30 1.18
CA TYR A 73 -6.48 22.73 1.11
C TYR A 73 -5.74 22.99 -0.22
N GLY A 74 -6.21 23.99 -0.99
CA GLY A 74 -5.50 24.77 -2.03
C GLY A 74 -4.54 24.11 -3.05
N PHE A 75 -4.95 24.11 -4.33
CA PHE A 75 -4.13 24.13 -5.56
C PHE A 75 -3.06 23.03 -5.78
N GLY A 76 -3.32 22.15 -6.77
CA GLY A 76 -2.34 21.24 -7.37
C GLY A 76 -3.00 20.25 -8.35
N GLU A 77 -2.64 20.31 -9.63
CA GLU A 77 -3.12 19.39 -10.68
C GLU A 77 -2.63 17.92 -10.45
N PRO A 78 -3.26 16.92 -11.09
CA PRO A 78 -3.00 15.50 -10.78
C PRO A 78 -1.65 14.98 -11.30
N ASP A 79 -1.07 14.05 -10.53
CA ASP A 79 0.20 13.36 -10.79
C ASP A 79 0.06 12.32 -11.92
N PRO A 80 0.79 12.42 -13.06
CA PRO A 80 0.48 11.70 -14.29
C PRO A 80 1.12 10.30 -14.45
N TYR A 81 1.73 9.70 -13.41
CA TYR A 81 2.53 8.46 -13.56
C TYR A 81 1.77 7.16 -13.26
N PHE A 82 0.73 6.87 -14.05
CA PHE A 82 0.16 5.52 -14.20
C PHE A 82 0.45 4.97 -15.61
N LEU A 83 1.10 3.80 -15.68
CA LEU A 83 1.24 2.90 -16.85
C LEU A 83 2.23 3.27 -18.00
N ALA A 84 3.40 2.60 -17.93
CA ALA A 84 4.14 1.94 -19.02
C ALA A 84 5.09 2.74 -19.98
N PRO A 85 6.17 2.09 -20.49
CA PRO A 85 7.23 2.69 -21.34
C PRO A 85 7.00 2.42 -22.86
N PRO A 86 7.87 2.86 -23.81
CA PRO A 86 9.15 3.57 -23.65
C PRO A 86 9.32 4.85 -24.50
N THR A 87 9.88 5.89 -23.89
CA THR A 87 10.87 6.81 -24.49
C THR A 87 11.50 7.59 -23.35
N TRP A 88 12.83 7.53 -23.20
CA TRP A 88 13.49 8.03 -22.00
C TRP A 88 13.60 9.56 -22.02
N LYS A 89 12.73 10.23 -21.27
CA LYS A 89 12.91 11.61 -20.80
C LYS A 89 12.73 11.63 -19.28
N ASP A 90 13.67 12.24 -18.57
CA ASP A 90 13.64 12.28 -17.10
C ASP A 90 12.50 13.20 -16.62
N PRO A 91 11.49 12.68 -15.90
CA PRO A 91 10.38 13.50 -15.42
C PRO A 91 10.81 14.60 -14.43
N LEU A 92 12.02 14.52 -13.86
CA LEU A 92 12.53 15.52 -12.93
C LEU A 92 13.05 16.80 -13.59
N GLN A 93 13.24 16.84 -14.92
CA GLN A 93 13.70 18.06 -15.62
C GLN A 93 12.65 19.19 -15.63
N ASN A 94 11.35 18.88 -15.53
CA ASN A 94 10.28 19.87 -15.63
C ASN A 94 9.99 20.64 -14.32
N HIS A 95 10.62 20.29 -13.20
CA HIS A 95 10.30 20.84 -11.86
C HIS A 95 11.33 21.84 -11.31
N VAL A 96 12.24 22.36 -12.14
CA VAL A 96 13.27 23.34 -11.76
C VAL A 96 12.68 24.64 -11.19
N SER A 97 11.47 25.01 -11.60
CA SER A 97 10.85 26.32 -11.34
C SER A 97 10.14 26.48 -9.98
N PHE A 98 10.07 25.45 -9.13
CA PHE A 98 9.29 25.52 -7.87
C PHE A 98 10.08 25.39 -6.55
N PHE A 99 11.37 25.04 -6.58
CA PHE A 99 12.19 24.86 -5.37
C PHE A 99 13.55 25.53 -5.44
N SER A 100 13.53 26.82 -5.82
CA SER A 100 14.65 27.75 -5.60
C SER A 100 14.62 28.27 -4.16
N GLU A 101 14.97 27.43 -3.18
CA GLU A 101 15.46 27.83 -1.84
C GLU A 101 15.69 26.55 -1.01
N ASN A 102 16.90 25.97 -1.10
CA ASN A 102 17.32 24.89 -0.20
C ASN A 102 18.69 25.24 0.41
N PRO A 103 18.75 25.64 1.69
CA PRO A 103 19.99 26.12 2.33
C PRO A 103 21.11 25.09 2.48
N PHE A 104 20.85 23.81 2.17
CA PHE A 104 21.81 22.71 2.30
C PHE A 104 22.64 22.43 1.03
N LEU A 105 22.50 23.26 -0.01
CA LEU A 105 23.50 23.31 -1.08
C LEU A 105 24.78 23.96 -0.53
N HIS A 106 25.72 23.12 -0.09
CA HIS A 106 27.11 23.58 0.07
C HIS A 106 27.59 24.22 -1.24
N PRO A 107 28.35 25.34 -1.19
CA PRO A 107 28.81 26.02 -2.39
C PRO A 107 29.53 25.05 -3.31
N TYR A 108 29.17 25.06 -4.60
CA TYR A 108 29.95 24.45 -5.67
C TYR A 108 31.40 24.95 -5.53
N PRO A 109 32.37 24.10 -5.15
CA PRO A 109 33.74 24.54 -4.99
C PRO A 109 34.28 24.97 -6.36
N GLU A 110 34.89 26.14 -6.45
CA GLU A 110 35.39 26.70 -7.72
C GLU A 110 36.36 25.74 -8.44
N ALA A 111 37.11 24.93 -7.67
CA ALA A 111 37.97 23.87 -8.19
C ALA A 111 37.22 22.78 -9.01
N ILE A 112 35.93 22.53 -8.73
CA ILE A 112 35.10 21.61 -9.53
C ILE A 112 34.69 22.28 -10.84
N ALA A 113 34.41 23.58 -10.83
CA ALA A 113 34.12 24.34 -12.05
C ALA A 113 35.34 24.37 -12.99
N ASP A 114 36.55 24.61 -12.48
CA ASP A 114 37.78 24.55 -13.28
C ASP A 114 38.05 23.15 -13.85
N THR A 115 37.82 22.10 -13.05
CA THR A 115 37.95 20.71 -13.52
C THR A 115 36.92 20.39 -14.61
N ALA A 116 35.67 20.85 -14.44
CA ALA A 116 34.62 20.70 -15.45
C ALA A 116 34.86 21.55 -16.71
N ASN A 117 35.46 22.73 -16.59
CA ASN A 117 35.81 23.59 -17.73
C ASN A 117 36.99 23.04 -18.53
N HIS A 118 37.98 22.42 -17.87
CA HIS A 118 39.08 21.73 -18.56
C HIS A 118 38.66 20.42 -19.22
N LEU A 119 37.66 19.71 -18.69
CA LEU A 119 37.16 18.46 -19.27
C LEU A 119 36.00 18.67 -20.26
N GLY A 120 35.24 19.76 -20.13
CA GLY A 120 34.01 20.02 -20.90
C GLY A 120 34.22 20.54 -22.31
N ASN A 121 35.42 21.05 -22.64
CA ASN A 121 35.77 21.54 -23.98
C ASN A 121 36.76 20.58 -24.67
N GLY A 122 36.25 19.48 -25.25
CA GLY A 122 36.98 18.78 -26.32
C GLY A 122 37.03 17.24 -26.25
N PHE A 123 36.50 16.59 -25.22
CA PHE A 123 36.50 15.13 -25.15
C PHE A 123 35.39 14.49 -25.97
N ASN A 124 35.65 14.32 -27.27
CA ASN A 124 34.89 13.44 -28.15
C ASN A 124 35.25 11.96 -27.87
N MET A 125 34.92 11.50 -26.65
CA MET A 125 35.40 10.22 -26.12
C MET A 125 34.56 9.03 -26.61
N GLY A 126 35.05 8.42 -27.68
CA GLY A 126 35.01 6.95 -27.80
C GLY A 126 35.86 6.29 -26.71
N TYR A 127 36.10 4.98 -26.82
CA TYR A 127 36.90 4.23 -25.84
C TYR A 127 38.36 4.70 -25.83
N ASP A 128 38.67 5.62 -24.92
CA ASP A 128 39.94 6.33 -24.88
C ASP A 128 40.82 5.82 -23.73
N GLU A 129 41.93 5.16 -24.06
CA GLU A 129 42.95 4.76 -23.08
C GLU A 129 43.49 5.96 -22.29
N SER A 130 43.43 7.18 -22.85
CA SER A 130 43.79 8.41 -22.14
C SER A 130 42.93 8.63 -20.89
N PHE A 131 41.63 8.32 -20.95
CA PHE A 131 40.73 8.48 -19.81
C PHE A 131 41.02 7.45 -18.72
N VAL A 132 41.29 6.21 -19.10
CA VAL A 132 41.65 5.16 -18.14
C VAL A 132 42.99 5.50 -17.46
N GLY A 133 43.98 6.01 -18.21
CA GLY A 133 45.24 6.52 -17.65
C GLY A 133 45.04 7.73 -16.72
N PHE A 134 44.12 8.63 -17.06
CA PHE A 134 43.75 9.77 -16.22
C PHE A 134 43.11 9.30 -14.89
N LEU A 135 42.15 8.37 -14.93
CA LEU A 135 41.52 7.78 -13.74
C LEU A 135 42.53 7.04 -12.86
N GLN A 136 43.49 6.33 -13.46
CA GLN A 136 44.58 5.66 -12.72
C GLN A 136 45.46 6.67 -11.97
N SER A 137 45.68 7.85 -12.57
CA SER A 137 46.53 8.92 -12.03
C SER A 137 45.80 9.86 -11.06
N ASN A 138 44.46 9.84 -11.03
CA ASN A 138 43.61 10.75 -10.25
C ASN A 138 42.49 10.00 -9.51
N ARG A 139 42.84 8.93 -8.78
CA ARG A 139 41.86 8.05 -8.10
C ARG A 139 40.98 8.80 -7.10
N ASP A 140 41.57 9.78 -6.42
CA ASP A 140 40.93 10.72 -5.50
C ASP A 140 39.81 11.55 -6.14
N LYS A 141 39.91 11.82 -7.46
CA LYS A 141 38.93 12.63 -8.20
C LYS A 141 37.79 11.82 -8.79
N ILE A 142 37.83 10.48 -8.73
CA ILE A 142 36.81 9.62 -9.36
C ILE A 142 35.41 9.91 -8.79
N ILE A 143 35.29 10.16 -7.48
CA ILE A 143 34.02 10.58 -6.87
C ILE A 143 33.51 11.91 -7.44
N THR A 144 34.38 12.91 -7.62
CA THR A 144 34.04 14.21 -8.22
C THR A 144 33.55 14.05 -9.66
N LEU A 145 34.23 13.23 -10.45
CA LEU A 145 33.82 12.89 -11.82
C LEU A 145 32.47 12.16 -11.85
N ALA A 146 32.23 11.24 -10.92
CA ALA A 146 30.95 10.51 -10.81
C ALA A 146 29.76 11.42 -10.46
N MET A 147 30.00 12.61 -9.90
CA MET A 147 28.96 13.60 -9.60
C MET A 147 28.69 14.58 -10.75
N LEU A 148 29.49 14.58 -11.82
CA LEU A 148 29.25 15.39 -13.02
C LEU A 148 28.47 14.58 -14.07
N GLU A 149 27.60 15.24 -14.82
CA GLU A 149 26.65 14.55 -15.71
C GLU A 149 27.34 13.65 -16.75
N ASP A 150 28.18 14.24 -17.61
CA ASP A 150 28.78 13.50 -18.72
C ASP A 150 29.90 12.57 -18.24
N CYS A 151 30.65 12.95 -17.22
CA CYS A 151 31.65 12.06 -16.61
C CYS A 151 30.99 10.83 -15.97
N SER A 152 29.83 10.97 -15.31
CA SER A 152 29.07 9.83 -14.82
C SER A 152 28.61 8.91 -15.96
N LYS A 153 28.13 9.46 -17.08
CA LYS A 153 27.78 8.66 -18.28
C LYS A 153 28.99 7.88 -18.81
N HIS A 154 30.17 8.50 -18.89
CA HIS A 154 31.40 7.84 -19.35
C HIS A 154 31.88 6.75 -18.38
N LEU A 155 31.84 6.99 -17.07
CA LEU A 155 32.17 5.97 -16.06
C LEU A 155 31.21 4.77 -16.12
N GLN A 156 29.93 5.00 -16.38
CA GLN A 156 28.96 3.93 -16.61
C GLN A 156 29.23 3.16 -17.91
N ALA A 157 29.61 3.86 -19.00
CA ALA A 157 30.00 3.23 -20.25
C ALA A 157 31.25 2.35 -20.09
N LEU A 158 32.26 2.81 -19.33
CA LEU A 158 33.44 2.01 -18.98
C LEU A 158 33.08 0.73 -18.22
N ILE A 159 32.15 0.79 -17.26
CA ILE A 159 31.69 -0.41 -16.53
C ILE A 159 31.02 -1.41 -17.50
N LEU A 160 30.22 -0.95 -18.46
CA LEU A 160 29.53 -1.82 -19.43
C LEU A 160 30.49 -2.57 -20.37
N MET A 161 31.76 -2.16 -20.46
CA MET A 161 32.79 -2.86 -21.23
C MET A 161 33.30 -4.13 -20.52
N ASN A 162 32.94 -4.34 -19.24
CA ASN A 162 33.28 -5.51 -18.43
C ASN A 162 34.79 -5.80 -18.27
N ASP A 163 35.67 -4.79 -18.28
CA ASP A 163 37.07 -4.96 -17.86
C ASP A 163 37.16 -4.92 -16.31
N PRO A 164 37.52 -6.03 -15.63
CA PRO A 164 37.54 -6.08 -14.17
C PRO A 164 38.52 -5.08 -13.54
N ARG A 165 39.58 -4.69 -14.25
CA ARG A 165 40.60 -3.74 -13.78
C ARG A 165 40.03 -2.32 -13.73
N ILE A 166 39.25 -1.95 -14.76
CA ILE A 166 38.59 -0.65 -14.86
C ILE A 166 37.44 -0.57 -13.86
N THR A 167 36.61 -1.61 -13.77
CA THR A 167 35.53 -1.68 -12.78
C THR A 167 36.08 -1.57 -11.36
N LYS A 168 37.15 -2.29 -11.03
CA LYS A 168 37.81 -2.19 -9.72
C LYS A 168 38.37 -0.79 -9.47
N LEU A 169 39.05 -0.18 -10.45
CA LEU A 169 39.57 1.18 -10.34
C LEU A 169 38.47 2.20 -10.02
N ILE A 170 37.32 2.11 -10.72
CA ILE A 170 36.16 2.98 -10.48
C ILE A 170 35.57 2.72 -9.09
N PHE A 171 35.41 1.45 -8.71
CA PHE A 171 34.85 1.07 -7.41
C PHE A 171 35.69 1.57 -6.23
N GLU A 172 37.00 1.34 -6.23
CA GLU A 172 37.92 1.83 -5.19
C GLU A 172 37.91 3.38 -5.12
N GLY A 173 37.68 4.07 -6.25
CA GLY A 173 37.58 5.53 -6.31
C GLY A 173 36.29 6.15 -5.76
N VAL A 174 35.25 5.34 -5.47
CA VAL A 174 33.94 5.84 -4.98
C VAL A 174 33.44 5.21 -3.68
N ILE A 175 33.92 4.02 -3.31
CA ILE A 175 33.37 3.23 -2.19
C ILE A 175 33.48 3.92 -0.82
N ASP A 176 34.54 4.71 -0.57
CA ASP A 176 34.66 5.47 0.67
C ASP A 176 33.70 6.67 0.76
N ASN A 177 33.17 7.13 -0.38
CA ASN A 177 32.20 8.22 -0.50
C ASN A 177 30.83 7.74 -0.99
N ILE A 178 30.47 6.47 -0.71
CA ILE A 178 29.28 5.81 -1.25
C ILE A 178 27.97 6.58 -0.99
N PHE A 179 27.88 7.27 0.15
CA PHE A 179 26.73 8.13 0.48
C PHE A 179 26.57 9.28 -0.53
N GLN A 180 27.63 10.04 -0.78
CA GLN A 180 27.64 11.16 -1.75
C GLN A 180 27.31 10.66 -3.16
N LEU A 181 27.79 9.46 -3.52
CA LEU A 181 27.47 8.82 -4.79
C LEU A 181 25.96 8.52 -4.90
N MET A 182 25.36 7.94 -3.86
CA MET A 182 23.93 7.58 -3.84
C MET A 182 22.99 8.80 -3.84
N THR A 183 23.35 9.86 -3.11
CA THR A 183 22.52 11.08 -3.01
C THR A 183 22.80 12.12 -4.10
N SER A 184 23.67 11.81 -5.07
CA SER A 184 23.97 12.69 -6.21
C SER A 184 22.91 12.61 -7.33
N GLN A 185 22.67 13.75 -7.98
CA GLN A 185 21.83 13.82 -9.19
C GLN A 185 22.36 12.91 -10.33
N TYR A 186 23.67 12.68 -10.41
CA TYR A 186 24.29 11.90 -11.48
C TYR A 186 25.04 10.66 -10.96
N GLY A 187 25.57 10.71 -9.73
CA GLY A 187 26.27 9.59 -9.10
C GLY A 187 25.39 8.37 -8.84
N ARG A 188 24.08 8.56 -8.58
CA ARG A 188 23.14 7.46 -8.30
C ARG A 188 23.10 6.41 -9.42
N TYR A 189 23.33 6.84 -10.66
CA TYR A 189 23.33 5.97 -11.84
C TYR A 189 24.62 5.13 -11.91
N LEU A 190 25.76 5.69 -11.54
CA LEU A 190 27.00 4.93 -11.40
C LEU A 190 26.91 3.92 -10.25
N PHE A 191 26.36 4.33 -9.10
CA PHE A 191 26.02 3.40 -8.00
C PHE A 191 25.15 2.24 -8.50
N GLN A 192 24.06 2.56 -9.22
CA GLN A 192 23.17 1.56 -9.80
C GLN A 192 23.93 0.59 -10.72
N LYS A 193 24.84 1.08 -11.57
CA LYS A 193 25.62 0.21 -12.45
C LYS A 193 26.58 -0.70 -11.68
N LEU A 194 27.25 -0.19 -10.65
CA LEU A 194 28.13 -1.00 -9.80
C LEU A 194 27.37 -2.15 -9.11
N VAL A 195 26.19 -1.89 -8.52
CA VAL A 195 25.40 -2.97 -7.89
C VAL A 195 24.76 -3.92 -8.91
N GLU A 196 24.47 -3.47 -10.13
CA GLU A 196 23.93 -4.32 -11.20
C GLU A 196 24.90 -5.42 -11.67
N LEU A 197 26.21 -5.26 -11.44
CA LEU A 197 27.23 -6.27 -11.77
C LEU A 197 27.13 -7.54 -10.93
N LYS A 198 26.58 -7.44 -9.70
CA LYS A 198 26.48 -8.56 -8.73
C LYS A 198 27.81 -9.22 -8.39
N ASP A 199 28.88 -8.42 -8.36
CA ASP A 199 30.14 -8.84 -7.77
C ASP A 199 29.98 -8.93 -6.24
N GLU A 200 30.17 -10.12 -5.68
CA GLU A 200 29.89 -10.38 -4.26
C GLU A 200 30.83 -9.61 -3.32
N ASP A 201 32.11 -9.42 -3.69
CA ASP A 201 33.08 -8.65 -2.90
C ASP A 201 32.70 -7.15 -2.87
N MET A 202 32.27 -6.60 -4.01
CA MET A 202 31.76 -5.22 -4.07
C MET A 202 30.45 -5.06 -3.30
N LEU A 203 29.51 -6.00 -3.44
CA LEU A 203 28.24 -5.96 -2.71
C LEU A 203 28.43 -6.08 -1.19
N GLN A 204 29.33 -6.97 -0.73
CA GLN A 204 29.73 -7.10 0.67
C GLN A 204 30.25 -5.75 1.20
N ARG A 205 31.25 -5.16 0.53
CA ARG A 205 31.86 -3.88 0.94
C ARG A 205 30.88 -2.72 0.92
N ILE A 206 29.95 -2.67 -0.06
CA ILE A 206 28.87 -1.67 -0.09
C ILE A 206 27.97 -1.84 1.15
N VAL A 207 27.50 -3.05 1.43
CA VAL A 207 26.61 -3.29 2.58
C VAL A 207 27.30 -2.97 3.90
N GLU A 208 28.55 -3.38 4.10
CA GLU A 208 29.36 -3.03 5.28
C GLU A 208 29.52 -1.51 5.48
N LYS A 209 29.76 -0.75 4.40
CA LYS A 209 29.82 0.71 4.44
C LYS A 209 28.47 1.33 4.81
N LEU A 210 27.37 0.81 4.27
CA LEU A 210 26.02 1.35 4.48
C LEU A 210 25.41 0.99 5.85
N THR A 211 25.77 -0.16 6.44
CA THR A 211 25.09 -0.70 7.64
C THR A 211 25.97 -0.79 8.89
N LEU A 212 27.30 -0.94 8.76
CA LEU A 212 28.21 -1.16 9.89
C LEU A 212 29.12 0.04 10.20
N SER A 213 29.59 0.74 9.16
CA SER A 213 30.65 1.76 9.32
C SER A 213 30.17 3.06 9.97
N ASP A 214 29.00 3.55 9.56
CA ASP A 214 28.26 4.64 10.20
C ASP A 214 26.78 4.28 10.15
N ARG A 215 26.15 4.18 11.33
CA ARG A 215 24.76 3.71 11.50
C ARG A 215 23.74 4.59 10.77
N ASN A 216 24.10 5.82 10.40
CA ASN A 216 23.19 6.77 9.78
C ASN A 216 23.24 6.78 8.25
N ILE A 217 24.22 6.15 7.58
CA ILE A 217 24.37 6.27 6.12
C ILE A 217 23.14 5.72 5.38
N ILE A 218 22.72 4.48 5.65
CA ILE A 218 21.55 3.90 4.97
C ILE A 218 20.25 4.62 5.33
N TYR A 219 20.12 5.12 6.56
CA TYR A 219 18.98 5.94 6.97
C TYR A 219 18.92 7.26 6.18
N ASN A 220 20.01 8.03 6.18
CA ASN A 220 20.14 9.29 5.46
C ASN A 220 19.92 9.10 3.95
N ALA A 221 20.45 8.02 3.37
CA ALA A 221 20.22 7.70 1.97
C ALA A 221 18.74 7.35 1.70
N SER A 222 18.07 6.67 2.62
CA SER A 222 16.65 6.26 2.46
C SER A 222 15.67 7.43 2.51
N ILE A 223 15.98 8.48 3.27
CA ILE A 223 15.15 9.71 3.32
C ILE A 223 15.48 10.72 2.21
N ASP A 224 16.65 10.59 1.56
CA ASP A 224 17.06 11.46 0.47
C ASP A 224 16.30 11.20 -0.85
N ARG A 225 16.05 12.29 -1.60
CA ARG A 225 15.31 12.28 -2.86
C ARG A 225 15.96 11.44 -3.96
N TYR A 226 17.28 11.26 -3.93
CA TYR A 226 18.03 10.48 -4.91
C TYR A 226 18.52 9.15 -4.31
N GLY A 227 19.04 9.20 -3.08
CA GLY A 227 19.52 8.05 -2.32
C GLY A 227 18.45 6.97 -2.13
N SER A 228 17.17 7.34 -1.98
CA SER A 228 16.09 6.38 -1.81
C SER A 228 15.91 5.48 -3.03
N TYR A 229 16.17 5.97 -4.25
CA TYR A 229 16.20 5.15 -5.45
C TYR A 229 17.40 4.19 -5.45
N SER A 230 18.57 4.64 -4.98
CA SER A 230 19.74 3.79 -4.81
C SER A 230 19.52 2.69 -3.77
N VAL A 231 18.90 2.99 -2.62
CA VAL A 231 18.58 1.97 -1.59
C VAL A 231 17.55 0.96 -2.13
N LYS A 232 16.46 1.44 -2.75
CA LYS A 232 15.48 0.57 -3.44
C LYS A 232 16.14 -0.33 -4.50
N LYS A 233 17.09 0.21 -5.26
CA LYS A 233 17.84 -0.55 -6.27
C LYS A 233 18.76 -1.60 -5.64
N LEU A 234 19.42 -1.28 -4.53
CA LEU A 234 20.23 -2.22 -3.76
C LEU A 234 19.36 -3.38 -3.24
N ILE A 235 18.17 -3.10 -2.66
CA ILE A 235 17.23 -4.14 -2.22
C ILE A 235 16.81 -5.04 -3.39
N LYS A 236 16.54 -4.47 -4.58
CA LYS A 236 16.22 -5.24 -5.81
C LYS A 236 17.36 -6.17 -6.23
N VAL A 237 18.61 -5.71 -6.15
CA VAL A 237 19.80 -6.52 -6.47
C VAL A 237 19.99 -7.63 -5.44
N LEU A 238 19.87 -7.30 -4.15
CA LEU A 238 20.12 -8.21 -3.03
C LEU A 238 18.96 -9.18 -2.72
N GLN A 239 17.82 -9.12 -3.43
CA GLN A 239 16.62 -9.93 -3.17
C GLN A 239 16.89 -11.41 -2.88
N LYS A 240 17.90 -12.01 -3.52
CA LYS A 240 18.30 -13.42 -3.30
C LYS A 240 19.52 -13.58 -2.38
N SER A 241 20.41 -12.59 -2.33
CA SER A 241 21.63 -12.60 -1.50
C SER A 241 21.31 -12.59 0.00
N PRO A 242 22.12 -13.23 0.88
CA PRO A 242 21.95 -13.11 2.33
C PRO A 242 22.21 -11.69 2.85
N LEU A 243 22.94 -10.85 2.11
CA LEU A 243 23.32 -9.49 2.51
C LEU A 243 22.11 -8.55 2.70
N VAL A 244 20.96 -8.86 2.07
CA VAL A 244 19.74 -8.08 2.28
C VAL A 244 19.27 -8.13 3.74
N ASN A 245 19.65 -9.14 4.52
CA ASN A 245 19.27 -9.24 5.93
C ASN A 245 19.92 -8.12 6.76
N GLU A 246 21.18 -7.76 6.49
CA GLU A 246 21.84 -6.63 7.17
C GLU A 246 21.26 -5.29 6.72
N VAL A 247 20.88 -5.16 5.44
CA VAL A 247 20.14 -3.99 4.92
C VAL A 247 18.78 -3.84 5.62
N VAL A 248 17.97 -4.90 5.69
CA VAL A 248 16.65 -4.88 6.34
C VAL A 248 16.77 -4.63 7.84
N LYS A 249 17.76 -5.22 8.51
CA LYS A 249 18.07 -4.97 9.94
C LYS A 249 18.45 -3.51 10.20
N ALA A 250 19.27 -2.91 9.33
CA ALA A 250 19.61 -1.49 9.46
C ALA A 250 18.40 -0.58 9.22
N LEU A 251 17.53 -0.90 8.26
CA LEU A 251 16.25 -0.20 8.06
C LEU A 251 15.29 -0.39 9.25
N ALA A 252 15.26 -1.57 9.87
CA ALA A 252 14.45 -1.86 11.05
C ALA A 252 14.86 -1.00 12.26
N ASN A 253 16.17 -0.79 12.47
CA ASN A 253 16.68 0.08 13.53
C ASN A 253 16.19 1.55 13.43
N SER A 254 15.82 1.99 12.23
CA SER A 254 15.27 3.34 11.95
C SER A 254 13.82 3.30 11.47
N PHE A 255 13.09 2.20 11.74
CA PHE A 255 11.77 1.94 11.15
C PHE A 255 10.76 3.07 11.41
N TRP A 256 10.73 3.60 12.63
CA TRP A 256 9.84 4.71 13.00
C TRP A 256 10.07 5.94 12.12
N ASP A 257 11.30 6.44 12.10
CA ASP A 257 11.67 7.68 11.39
C ASP A 257 11.51 7.51 9.88
N LEU A 258 11.77 6.32 9.34
CA LEU A 258 11.51 6.00 7.93
C LEU A 258 10.01 5.99 7.61
N MET A 259 9.17 5.37 8.43
CA MET A 259 7.72 5.26 8.18
C MET A 259 6.99 6.61 8.26
N ILE A 260 7.46 7.58 9.05
CA ILE A 260 6.89 8.94 9.10
C ILE A 260 7.58 9.91 8.11
N ASN A 261 8.57 9.46 7.36
CA ASN A 261 9.25 10.25 6.34
C ASN A 261 8.59 10.10 4.96
N GLN A 262 8.35 11.22 4.28
CA GLN A 262 7.69 11.27 2.97
C GLN A 262 8.36 10.38 1.94
N THR A 263 9.69 10.28 1.94
CA THR A 263 10.50 9.46 1.04
C THR A 263 10.80 8.07 1.63
N GLY A 264 11.21 8.04 2.91
CA GLY A 264 11.69 6.85 3.62
C GLY A 264 10.68 5.71 3.69
N GLN A 265 9.38 6.04 3.83
CA GLN A 265 8.31 5.03 3.88
C GLN A 265 8.35 4.12 2.64
N TYR A 266 8.64 4.68 1.47
CA TYR A 266 8.66 3.91 0.22
C TYR A 266 9.86 2.97 0.11
N VAL A 267 10.92 3.16 0.90
CA VAL A 267 12.03 2.19 1.02
C VAL A 267 11.56 0.98 1.83
N ILE A 268 10.82 1.20 2.92
CA ILE A 268 10.19 0.12 3.71
C ILE A 268 9.16 -0.65 2.86
N LEU A 269 8.28 0.05 2.15
CA LEU A 269 7.27 -0.61 1.29
C LEU A 269 7.93 -1.42 0.16
N GLU A 270 9.04 -0.95 -0.40
CA GLU A 270 9.82 -1.69 -1.41
C GLU A 270 10.41 -2.99 -0.85
N CYS A 271 10.86 -3.03 0.42
CA CYS A 271 11.22 -4.31 1.08
C CYS A 271 10.04 -5.28 1.13
N LEU A 272 8.84 -4.79 1.44
CA LEU A 272 7.61 -5.60 1.50
C LEU A 272 7.14 -6.09 0.13
N ASP A 273 7.35 -5.30 -0.93
CA ASP A 273 6.96 -5.67 -2.29
C ASP A 273 7.94 -6.69 -2.90
N ILE A 274 9.25 -6.57 -2.65
CA ILE A 274 10.30 -7.43 -3.22
C ILE A 274 10.54 -8.71 -2.41
N LEU A 275 10.66 -8.59 -1.09
CA LEU A 275 11.20 -9.66 -0.24
C LEU A 275 10.09 -10.58 0.30
N ASP A 276 10.47 -11.81 0.63
CA ASP A 276 9.58 -12.76 1.30
C ASP A 276 9.29 -12.37 2.76
N SER A 277 8.38 -13.09 3.41
CA SER A 277 7.99 -12.82 4.80
C SER A 277 9.07 -13.16 5.82
N GLN A 278 10.05 -14.00 5.49
CA GLN A 278 11.14 -14.36 6.39
C GLN A 278 12.19 -13.25 6.46
N ARG A 279 12.58 -12.70 5.30
CA ARG A 279 13.50 -11.57 5.18
C ARG A 279 12.93 -10.29 5.77
N ASN A 280 11.61 -10.09 5.70
CA ASN A 280 10.90 -8.93 6.24
C ASN A 280 10.54 -9.02 7.74
N ASP A 281 10.82 -10.14 8.45
CA ASP A 281 10.28 -10.36 9.81
C ASP A 281 10.64 -9.25 10.81
N LEU A 282 11.84 -8.68 10.73
CA LEU A 282 12.24 -7.55 11.58
C LEU A 282 11.38 -6.30 11.35
N LEU A 283 11.05 -5.96 10.09
CA LEU A 283 10.16 -4.83 9.78
C LEU A 283 8.73 -5.12 10.25
N TYR A 284 8.31 -6.39 10.22
CA TYR A 284 7.01 -6.80 10.73
C TYR A 284 6.92 -6.70 12.26
N VAL A 285 7.97 -7.07 12.99
CA VAL A 285 8.07 -6.86 14.45
C VAL A 285 7.96 -5.38 14.79
N GLU A 286 8.75 -4.53 14.12
CA GLU A 286 8.74 -3.09 14.32
C GLU A 286 7.37 -2.45 14.03
N ALA A 287 6.68 -2.92 12.98
CA ALA A 287 5.34 -2.47 12.63
C ALA A 287 4.28 -2.86 13.68
N ILE A 288 4.38 -4.05 14.29
CA ILE A 288 3.47 -4.51 15.34
C ILE A 288 3.70 -3.71 16.63
N ASP A 289 4.96 -3.55 17.06
CA ASP A 289 5.35 -2.74 18.22
C ASP A 289 4.86 -1.28 18.10
N LYS A 290 5.06 -0.67 16.93
CA LYS A 290 4.73 0.74 16.68
C LYS A 290 3.33 0.95 16.11
N CYS A 291 2.52 -0.10 15.97
CA CYS A 291 1.22 -0.09 15.31
C CYS A 291 0.31 1.04 15.80
N LEU A 292 0.10 1.13 17.13
CA LEU A 292 -0.76 2.15 17.72
C LEU A 292 -0.22 3.57 17.50
N LYS A 293 1.10 3.77 17.66
CA LYS A 293 1.74 5.08 17.45
C LYS A 293 1.57 5.54 16.01
N LEU A 294 1.88 4.68 15.04
CA LEU A 294 1.71 4.95 13.61
C LEU A 294 0.25 5.24 13.27
N ALA A 295 -0.71 4.46 13.77
CA ALA A 295 -2.14 4.68 13.54
C ALA A 295 -2.66 6.04 14.06
N THR A 296 -1.94 6.67 14.99
CA THR A 296 -2.28 7.98 15.55
C THR A 296 -1.42 9.14 15.06
N GLU A 297 -0.45 8.90 14.17
CA GLU A 297 0.46 9.91 13.62
C GLU A 297 0.00 10.35 12.22
N GLU A 298 0.18 11.63 11.88
CA GLU A 298 -0.37 12.29 10.68
C GLU A 298 0.11 11.65 9.37
N ARG A 299 1.40 11.29 9.31
CA ARG A 299 2.03 10.61 8.16
C ARG A 299 1.99 9.10 8.35
N GLY A 300 2.19 8.66 9.60
CA GLY A 300 2.22 7.26 10.01
C GLY A 300 0.93 6.50 9.73
N CYS A 301 -0.25 7.12 9.79
CA CYS A 301 -1.50 6.39 9.55
C CYS A 301 -1.66 6.01 8.06
N GLY A 302 -1.19 6.86 7.14
CA GLY A 302 -1.14 6.58 5.71
C GLY A 302 -0.10 5.50 5.39
N ALA A 303 1.11 5.66 5.93
CA ALA A 303 2.19 4.68 5.77
C ALA A 303 1.80 3.29 6.31
N LEU A 304 1.14 3.23 7.46
CA LEU A 304 0.64 1.98 8.06
C LEU A 304 -0.44 1.32 7.20
N ASN A 305 -1.35 2.08 6.57
CA ASN A 305 -2.33 1.51 5.63
C ASN A 305 -1.62 0.84 4.43
N SER A 306 -0.66 1.54 3.80
CA SER A 306 0.14 0.96 2.70
C SER A 306 0.99 -0.25 3.14
N PHE A 307 1.37 -0.32 4.42
CA PHE A 307 2.05 -1.46 5.02
C PHE A 307 1.10 -2.65 5.24
N ILE A 308 -0.11 -2.40 5.76
CA ILE A 308 -1.19 -3.39 5.94
C ILE A 308 -1.60 -4.02 4.60
N GLU A 309 -1.57 -3.27 3.51
CA GLU A 309 -1.83 -3.79 2.16
C GLU A 309 -0.76 -4.80 1.71
N ARG A 310 0.51 -4.65 2.15
CA ARG A 310 1.66 -5.41 1.63
C ARG A 310 2.24 -6.48 2.56
N ILE A 311 1.97 -6.43 3.87
CA ILE A 311 2.45 -7.42 4.84
C ILE A 311 1.95 -8.83 4.51
N LYS A 312 2.83 -9.84 4.57
CA LYS A 312 2.56 -11.24 4.19
C LYS A 312 2.90 -12.19 5.34
N GLY A 313 2.32 -13.38 5.33
CA GLY A 313 2.59 -14.43 6.31
C GLY A 313 2.00 -14.18 7.71
N PRO A 314 2.34 -14.98 8.74
CA PRO A 314 1.66 -14.98 10.04
C PRO A 314 1.70 -13.65 10.80
N ARG A 315 2.71 -12.81 10.55
CA ARG A 315 2.82 -11.46 11.11
C ARG A 315 1.71 -10.52 10.64
N ARG A 316 1.12 -10.77 9.47
CA ARG A 316 -0.06 -10.04 8.98
C ARG A 316 -1.20 -10.14 9.99
N ASP A 317 -1.51 -11.35 10.41
CA ASP A 317 -2.62 -11.57 11.33
C ASP A 317 -2.31 -10.98 12.70
N GLN A 318 -1.07 -11.10 13.20
CA GLN A 318 -0.65 -10.42 14.45
C GLN A 318 -0.83 -8.89 14.39
N LEU A 319 -0.46 -8.24 13.28
CA LEU A 319 -0.68 -6.79 13.10
C LEU A 319 -2.17 -6.43 13.07
N LEU A 320 -2.98 -7.22 12.35
CA LEU A 320 -4.43 -7.01 12.27
C LEU A 320 -5.11 -7.27 13.62
N GLU A 321 -4.63 -8.23 14.41
CA GLU A 321 -5.09 -8.46 15.78
C GLU A 321 -4.78 -7.29 16.71
N GLN A 322 -3.57 -6.74 16.65
CA GLN A 322 -3.16 -5.55 17.42
C GLN A 322 -4.04 -4.33 17.11
N ILE A 323 -4.42 -4.14 15.84
CA ILE A 323 -5.38 -3.10 15.43
C ILE A 323 -6.77 -3.39 16.00
N CYS A 324 -7.21 -4.65 15.95
CA CYS A 324 -8.50 -5.06 16.51
C CYS A 324 -8.58 -4.88 18.03
N GLU A 325 -7.49 -5.05 18.79
CA GLU A 325 -7.47 -4.82 20.24
C GLU A 325 -7.67 -3.35 20.61
N GLN A 326 -7.21 -2.43 19.74
CA GLN A 326 -7.34 -0.98 19.94
C GLN A 326 -8.54 -0.38 19.19
N VAL A 327 -9.44 -1.20 18.62
CA VAL A 327 -10.44 -0.77 17.64
C VAL A 327 -11.41 0.30 18.17
N VAL A 328 -11.81 0.24 19.44
CA VAL A 328 -12.71 1.22 20.07
C VAL A 328 -12.04 2.60 20.18
N PHE A 329 -10.75 2.63 20.52
CA PHE A 329 -9.96 3.85 20.59
C PHE A 329 -9.71 4.40 19.18
N LEU A 330 -9.18 3.56 18.27
CA LEU A 330 -8.86 3.94 16.90
C LEU A 330 -10.08 4.46 16.13
N SER A 331 -11.24 3.82 16.27
CA SER A 331 -12.49 4.24 15.60
C SER A 331 -12.97 5.64 16.00
N GLN A 332 -12.59 6.12 17.19
CA GLN A 332 -12.89 7.46 17.69
C GLN A 332 -11.74 8.45 17.43
N HIS A 333 -10.55 7.99 17.03
CA HIS A 333 -9.39 8.82 16.78
C HIS A 333 -9.50 9.53 15.41
N PRO A 334 -9.17 10.84 15.29
CA PRO A 334 -9.25 11.58 14.03
C PRO A 334 -8.48 10.93 12.86
N LEU A 335 -7.38 10.23 13.16
CA LEU A 335 -6.55 9.52 12.19
C LEU A 335 -6.75 7.99 12.24
N GLY A 336 -6.87 7.41 13.43
CA GLY A 336 -6.88 5.95 13.63
C GLY A 336 -8.09 5.26 13.01
N ASN A 337 -9.19 5.99 12.81
CA ASN A 337 -10.38 5.46 12.14
C ASN A 337 -10.06 5.05 10.69
N PHE A 338 -9.12 5.72 10.00
CA PHE A 338 -8.72 5.33 8.65
C PHE A 338 -8.01 3.97 8.63
N VAL A 339 -7.29 3.63 9.70
CA VAL A 339 -6.65 2.31 9.86
C VAL A 339 -7.68 1.21 10.08
N VAL A 340 -8.69 1.44 10.94
CA VAL A 340 -9.81 0.49 11.10
C VAL A 340 -10.59 0.35 9.79
N GLN A 341 -10.80 1.46 9.06
CA GLN A 341 -11.42 1.43 7.73
C GLN A 341 -10.57 0.70 6.69
N CYS A 342 -9.23 0.73 6.77
CA CYS A 342 -8.33 -0.07 5.94
C CYS A 342 -8.53 -1.56 6.23
N VAL A 343 -8.51 -1.98 7.50
CA VAL A 343 -8.75 -3.39 7.88
C VAL A 343 -10.13 -3.89 7.45
N LEU A 344 -11.19 -3.09 7.61
CA LEU A 344 -12.52 -3.42 7.06
C LEU A 344 -12.51 -3.51 5.52
N GLY A 345 -11.65 -2.74 4.85
CA GLY A 345 -11.46 -2.77 3.40
C GLY A 345 -10.80 -4.06 2.88
N LEU A 346 -10.08 -4.81 3.72
CA LEU A 346 -9.48 -6.10 3.37
C LEU A 346 -10.51 -7.22 3.17
N GLN A 347 -11.78 -7.00 3.53
CA GLN A 347 -12.88 -7.96 3.42
C GLN A 347 -12.68 -9.33 4.12
N ASN A 348 -11.71 -9.44 5.04
CA ASN A 348 -11.49 -10.67 5.80
C ASN A 348 -12.63 -10.87 6.83
N PRO A 349 -13.42 -11.97 6.76
CA PRO A 349 -14.59 -12.17 7.62
C PRO A 349 -14.27 -12.24 9.11
N ALA A 350 -13.13 -12.82 9.50
CA ALA A 350 -12.75 -12.97 10.90
C ALA A 350 -12.43 -11.62 11.55
N PHE A 351 -11.65 -10.77 10.86
CA PHE A 351 -11.34 -9.42 11.34
C PHE A 351 -12.55 -8.49 11.29
N ILE A 352 -13.41 -8.58 10.27
CA ILE A 352 -14.70 -7.87 10.26
C ILE A 352 -15.55 -8.26 11.48
N GLN A 353 -15.70 -9.56 11.76
CA GLN A 353 -16.46 -10.03 12.91
C GLN A 353 -15.85 -9.51 14.23
N LYS A 354 -14.52 -9.60 14.40
CA LYS A 354 -13.80 -9.11 15.59
C LYS A 354 -13.99 -7.59 15.80
N ILE A 355 -13.87 -6.79 14.73
CA ILE A 355 -14.12 -5.34 14.74
C ILE A 355 -15.57 -5.04 15.12
N CYS A 356 -16.54 -5.62 14.41
CA CYS A 356 -17.94 -5.30 14.62
C CYS A 356 -18.46 -5.78 16.00
N TYR A 357 -17.96 -6.91 16.50
CA TYR A 357 -18.29 -7.39 17.84
C TYR A 357 -17.77 -6.44 18.95
N GLN A 358 -16.57 -5.88 18.78
CA GLN A 358 -15.98 -4.96 19.78
C GLN A 358 -16.57 -3.55 19.74
N LEU A 359 -17.13 -3.10 18.61
CA LEU A 359 -17.76 -1.78 18.49
C LEU A 359 -19.21 -1.71 18.99
N ARG A 360 -19.78 -2.82 19.49
CA ARG A 360 -21.10 -2.83 20.14
C ARG A 360 -21.10 -1.90 21.37
N GLY A 361 -22.13 -1.08 21.50
CA GLY A 361 -22.24 -0.02 22.49
C GLY A 361 -21.70 1.34 22.01
N TYR A 362 -21.03 1.38 20.85
CA TYR A 362 -20.44 2.60 20.29
C TYR A 362 -21.05 3.02 18.95
N TYR A 363 -21.85 2.19 18.27
CA TYR A 363 -22.33 2.48 16.92
C TYR A 363 -23.16 3.76 16.83
N VAL A 364 -24.09 4.00 17.75
CA VAL A 364 -24.92 5.22 17.77
C VAL A 364 -24.04 6.47 17.94
N LYS A 365 -23.04 6.42 18.83
CA LYS A 365 -22.09 7.52 19.06
C LYS A 365 -21.22 7.77 17.82
N LEU A 366 -20.60 6.71 17.28
CA LEU A 366 -19.74 6.77 16.09
C LEU A 366 -20.51 7.28 14.86
N SER A 367 -21.78 6.88 14.71
CA SER A 367 -22.61 7.31 13.58
C SER A 367 -22.84 8.82 13.52
N MET A 368 -22.77 9.53 14.65
CA MET A 368 -22.91 10.98 14.75
C MET A 368 -21.57 11.73 14.67
N GLN A 369 -20.47 11.04 14.36
CA GLN A 369 -19.14 11.62 14.19
C GLN A 369 -18.73 11.58 12.70
N LYS A 370 -18.15 12.65 12.17
CA LYS A 370 -17.73 12.76 10.75
C LYS A 370 -16.94 11.54 10.26
N ALA A 371 -15.98 11.08 11.06
CA ALA A 371 -15.12 9.96 10.70
C ALA A 371 -15.73 8.60 11.07
N GLY A 372 -16.35 8.52 12.26
CA GLY A 372 -17.02 7.32 12.75
C GLY A 372 -18.19 6.88 11.85
N SER A 373 -18.93 7.80 11.23
CA SER A 373 -20.08 7.49 10.38
C SER A 373 -19.70 6.62 9.18
N HIS A 374 -18.58 6.93 8.52
CA HIS A 374 -18.06 6.14 7.40
C HIS A 374 -17.66 4.72 7.82
N LEU A 375 -17.11 4.57 9.03
CA LEU A 375 -16.76 3.29 9.62
C LEU A 375 -18.01 2.45 9.94
N VAL A 376 -19.06 3.06 10.50
CA VAL A 376 -20.34 2.36 10.74
C VAL A 376 -21.02 1.99 9.43
N GLU A 377 -20.96 2.83 8.39
CA GLU A 377 -21.46 2.48 7.06
C GLU A 377 -20.70 1.30 6.42
N LYS A 378 -19.38 1.18 6.63
CA LYS A 378 -18.64 -0.04 6.25
C LYS A 378 -19.13 -1.26 7.03
N CYS A 379 -19.37 -1.14 8.33
CA CYS A 379 -19.91 -2.23 9.15
C CYS A 379 -21.30 -2.69 8.64
N LEU A 380 -22.18 -1.75 8.27
CA LEU A 380 -23.50 -2.03 7.70
C LEU A 380 -23.45 -2.74 6.34
N LYS A 381 -22.40 -2.50 5.54
CA LYS A 381 -22.17 -3.15 4.24
C LYS A 381 -21.39 -4.47 4.36
N SER A 382 -21.38 -5.07 5.56
CA SER A 382 -20.62 -6.28 5.89
C SER A 382 -21.46 -7.25 6.74
N PRO A 383 -20.98 -8.48 7.04
CA PRO A 383 -21.62 -9.38 8.01
C PRO A 383 -21.87 -8.75 9.40
N GLY A 384 -21.16 -7.67 9.75
CA GLY A 384 -21.39 -6.88 10.96
C GLY A 384 -22.71 -6.10 11.02
N LEU A 385 -23.49 -6.04 9.94
CA LEU A 385 -24.81 -5.39 9.84
C LEU A 385 -25.71 -5.67 11.06
N VAL A 386 -25.77 -6.92 11.50
CA VAL A 386 -26.62 -7.36 12.61
C VAL A 386 -26.26 -6.65 13.92
N HIS A 387 -24.98 -6.43 14.21
CA HIS A 387 -24.54 -5.78 15.45
C HIS A 387 -24.92 -4.28 15.48
N VAL A 388 -24.78 -3.58 14.36
CA VAL A 388 -25.18 -2.16 14.25
C VAL A 388 -26.69 -2.02 14.47
N VAL A 389 -27.47 -2.87 13.82
CA VAL A 389 -28.94 -2.81 13.84
C VAL A 389 -29.51 -3.21 15.19
N GLN A 390 -28.90 -4.19 15.88
CA GLN A 390 -29.25 -4.55 17.26
C GLN A 390 -29.08 -3.36 18.21
N GLU A 391 -27.96 -2.62 18.12
CA GLU A 391 -27.75 -1.42 18.94
C GLU A 391 -28.76 -0.32 18.59
N PHE A 392 -29.07 -0.12 17.30
CA PHE A 392 -30.07 0.84 16.86
C PHE A 392 -31.47 0.52 17.42
N LEU A 393 -31.90 -0.74 17.38
CA LEU A 393 -33.18 -1.19 17.95
C LEU A 393 -33.26 -0.95 19.47
N GLN A 394 -32.15 -1.10 20.19
CA GLN A 394 -32.06 -0.86 21.62
C GLN A 394 -31.94 0.63 21.98
N SER A 395 -31.48 1.48 21.06
CA SER A 395 -31.22 2.90 21.31
C SER A 395 -32.49 3.73 21.52
N ASN A 396 -32.41 4.68 22.45
CA ASN A 396 -33.40 5.75 22.63
C ASN A 396 -33.04 7.04 21.86
N GLN A 397 -31.88 7.08 21.19
CA GLN A 397 -31.37 8.24 20.47
C GLN A 397 -31.65 8.19 18.96
N LEU A 398 -32.48 7.27 18.45
CA LEU A 398 -32.70 7.12 17.01
C LEU A 398 -33.24 8.38 16.32
N VAL A 399 -34.09 9.16 16.97
CA VAL A 399 -34.57 10.44 16.41
C VAL A 399 -33.45 11.49 16.36
N GLN A 400 -32.53 11.48 17.34
CA GLN A 400 -31.34 12.33 17.32
C GLN A 400 -30.40 11.91 16.18
N LEU A 401 -30.13 10.60 16.06
CA LEU A 401 -29.34 10.02 14.97
C LEU A 401 -29.92 10.37 13.59
N ALA A 402 -31.24 10.27 13.41
CA ALA A 402 -31.96 10.62 12.19
C ALA A 402 -31.89 12.11 11.82
N LYS A 403 -31.74 12.99 12.83
CA LYS A 403 -31.61 14.45 12.66
C LYS A 403 -30.16 14.91 12.54
N ASP A 404 -29.19 14.07 12.91
CA ASP A 404 -27.78 14.40 12.88
C ASP A 404 -27.23 14.51 11.44
N ARG A 405 -26.27 15.42 11.25
CA ARG A 405 -25.67 15.74 9.94
C ARG A 405 -24.87 14.59 9.33
N TYR A 406 -24.40 13.63 10.13
CA TYR A 406 -23.73 12.40 9.69
C TYR A 406 -24.62 11.18 9.92
N GLY A 407 -25.24 11.10 11.10
CA GLY A 407 -26.08 9.98 11.53
C GLY A 407 -27.26 9.67 10.62
N ASN A 408 -27.84 10.68 9.96
CA ASN A 408 -28.90 10.46 9.00
C ASN A 408 -28.44 9.58 7.83
N TYR A 409 -27.21 9.72 7.33
CA TYR A 409 -26.69 8.89 6.25
C TYR A 409 -26.48 7.44 6.71
N VAL A 410 -25.94 7.25 7.92
CA VAL A 410 -25.76 5.91 8.50
C VAL A 410 -27.10 5.20 8.69
N LEU A 411 -28.14 5.91 9.17
CA LEU A 411 -29.47 5.33 9.34
C LEU A 411 -30.17 5.05 8.00
N GLN A 412 -29.98 5.89 6.98
CA GLN A 412 -30.41 5.58 5.61
C GLN A 412 -29.74 4.32 5.07
N THR A 413 -28.42 4.18 5.27
CA THR A 413 -27.65 2.99 4.87
C THR A 413 -28.13 1.76 5.63
N ALA A 414 -28.42 1.87 6.93
CA ALA A 414 -28.97 0.76 7.72
C ALA A 414 -30.33 0.31 7.18
N LEU A 415 -31.27 1.23 6.93
CA LEU A 415 -32.57 0.89 6.33
C LEU A 415 -32.41 0.20 4.96
N LYS A 416 -31.49 0.67 4.11
CA LYS A 416 -31.23 0.10 2.78
C LYS A 416 -30.60 -1.30 2.86
N GLU A 417 -29.56 -1.51 3.66
CA GLU A 417 -28.88 -2.81 3.74
C GLU A 417 -29.72 -3.85 4.49
N VAL A 418 -30.44 -3.48 5.55
CA VAL A 418 -31.37 -4.41 6.21
C VAL A 418 -32.52 -4.79 5.28
N LYS A 419 -33.06 -3.86 4.46
CA LYS A 419 -34.11 -4.20 3.49
C LYS A 419 -33.67 -5.26 2.47
N LYS A 420 -32.38 -5.30 2.11
CA LYS A 420 -31.80 -6.34 1.25
C LYS A 420 -31.59 -7.66 2.00
N ALA A 421 -31.14 -7.60 3.26
CA ALA A 421 -30.72 -8.77 4.02
C ALA A 421 -31.85 -9.49 4.79
N SER A 422 -32.83 -8.76 5.35
CA SER A 422 -33.92 -9.33 6.15
C SER A 422 -35.11 -8.38 6.29
N GLY A 423 -36.24 -8.76 5.70
CA GLY A 423 -37.49 -8.00 5.81
C GLY A 423 -37.97 -7.81 7.25
N ALA A 424 -37.83 -8.84 8.10
CA ALA A 424 -38.27 -8.80 9.50
C ALA A 424 -37.42 -7.83 10.37
N LEU A 425 -36.10 -7.79 10.15
CA LEU A 425 -35.24 -6.79 10.82
C LEU A 425 -35.52 -5.37 10.30
N HIS A 426 -35.83 -5.23 9.01
CA HIS A 426 -36.17 -3.93 8.42
C HIS A 426 -37.47 -3.38 9.02
N GLU A 427 -38.51 -4.21 9.07
CA GLU A 427 -39.78 -3.87 9.72
C GLU A 427 -39.58 -3.52 11.20
N SER A 428 -38.77 -4.30 11.92
CA SER A 428 -38.43 -4.01 13.33
C SER A 428 -37.80 -2.62 13.50
N LEU A 429 -36.85 -2.24 12.63
CA LEU A 429 -36.17 -0.94 12.68
C LEU A 429 -37.12 0.22 12.33
N VAL A 430 -37.98 0.03 11.32
CA VAL A 430 -39.03 1.01 10.95
C VAL A 430 -40.05 1.17 12.08
N MET A 431 -40.50 0.08 12.72
CA MET A 431 -41.44 0.14 13.84
C MET A 431 -40.82 0.79 15.08
N LYS A 432 -39.56 0.49 15.40
CA LYS A 432 -38.81 1.20 16.46
C LYS A 432 -38.76 2.71 16.18
N LEU A 433 -38.42 3.13 14.96
CA LEU A 433 -38.43 4.54 14.56
C LEU A 433 -39.83 5.17 14.73
N ARG A 434 -40.89 4.51 14.25
CA ARG A 434 -42.28 4.98 14.39
C ARG A 434 -42.72 5.13 15.86
N SER A 435 -42.20 4.30 16.76
CA SER A 435 -42.53 4.33 18.19
C SER A 435 -41.86 5.44 18.99
N CYS A 436 -40.88 6.16 18.43
CA CYS A 436 -40.14 7.19 19.15
C CYS A 436 -40.98 8.46 19.39
N HIS A 437 -41.03 8.94 20.65
CA HIS A 437 -41.90 10.03 21.09
C HIS A 437 -41.76 11.37 20.32
N ASN A 438 -40.65 11.60 19.62
CA ASN A 438 -40.37 12.83 18.86
C ASN A 438 -40.35 12.62 17.33
N LEU A 439 -41.06 11.62 16.78
CA LEU A 439 -41.08 11.32 15.33
C LEU A 439 -41.42 12.54 14.44
N ARG A 440 -42.26 13.46 14.94
CA ARG A 440 -42.64 14.69 14.22
C ARG A 440 -41.46 15.62 13.90
N ASP A 441 -40.36 15.52 14.66
CA ASP A 441 -39.15 16.29 14.42
C ASP A 441 -38.47 15.92 13.09
N LEU A 442 -38.72 14.72 12.57
CA LEU A 442 -38.15 14.27 11.29
C LEU A 442 -38.75 15.00 10.09
N ASN A 443 -39.82 15.78 10.27
CA ASN A 443 -40.42 16.62 9.22
C ASN A 443 -39.53 17.81 8.80
N TYR A 444 -38.34 17.98 9.38
CA TYR A 444 -37.43 19.10 9.13
C TYR A 444 -35.97 18.63 9.00
N GLY A 445 -35.16 19.41 8.26
CA GLY A 445 -33.73 19.13 8.07
C GLY A 445 -33.46 17.73 7.52
N TYR A 446 -32.37 17.11 8.01
CA TYR A 446 -31.90 15.80 7.58
C TYR A 446 -32.91 14.65 7.82
N GLY A 447 -33.81 14.79 8.80
CA GLY A 447 -34.79 13.75 9.15
C GLY A 447 -35.77 13.40 8.03
N ARG A 448 -36.01 14.32 7.08
CA ARG A 448 -36.92 14.10 5.94
C ARG A 448 -36.50 12.91 5.08
N ASN A 449 -35.19 12.68 4.96
CA ASN A 449 -34.61 11.57 4.20
C ASN A 449 -34.89 10.20 4.84
N ILE A 450 -35.18 10.16 6.14
CA ILE A 450 -35.54 8.93 6.86
C ILE A 450 -37.03 8.64 6.66
N LEU A 451 -37.89 9.66 6.71
CA LEU A 451 -39.33 9.51 6.50
C LEU A 451 -39.67 8.94 5.11
N SER A 452 -38.97 9.36 4.05
CA SER A 452 -39.19 8.82 2.70
C SER A 452 -38.86 7.33 2.60
N LEU A 453 -37.79 6.87 3.27
CA LEU A 453 -37.44 5.44 3.34
C LEU A 453 -38.42 4.63 4.20
N MET A 454 -38.96 5.21 5.27
CA MET A 454 -40.01 4.61 6.11
C MET A 454 -41.40 4.58 5.45
N ALA A 455 -41.60 5.36 4.38
CA ALA A 455 -42.84 5.47 3.62
C ALA A 455 -42.87 4.65 2.33
N ALA A 456 -41.76 3.99 1.96
CA ALA A 456 -41.76 3.03 0.86
C ALA A 456 -42.77 1.90 1.15
N PRO A 457 -43.70 1.59 0.22
CA PRO A 457 -44.76 0.62 0.50
C PRO A 457 -44.19 -0.76 0.85
N ILE A 458 -44.86 -1.45 1.78
CA ILE A 458 -44.83 -2.90 1.82
C ILE A 458 -45.48 -3.34 0.51
N VAL A 459 -44.68 -3.81 -0.45
CA VAL A 459 -45.21 -4.53 -1.61
C VAL A 459 -45.80 -5.82 -1.06
N PRO A 460 -47.13 -6.05 -1.15
CA PRO A 460 -47.69 -7.33 -0.75
C PRO A 460 -47.17 -8.36 -1.76
N LEU A 461 -46.35 -9.30 -1.29
CA LEU A 461 -46.13 -10.57 -1.96
C LEU A 461 -47.43 -11.37 -1.86
N ASN A 462 -48.41 -11.00 -2.69
CA ASN A 462 -49.63 -11.74 -3.00
C ASN A 462 -50.43 -11.01 -4.09
N ARG A 463 -50.34 -11.49 -5.33
CA ARG A 463 -51.43 -11.43 -6.32
C ARG A 463 -51.18 -12.44 -7.44
N ALA A 464 -51.98 -13.51 -7.41
CA ALA A 464 -52.21 -14.53 -8.44
C ALA A 464 -50.97 -15.28 -8.96
#